data_AF-A0AAV4FGT1-F1
#
_entry.id   AF-A0AAV4FGT1-F1
#
_cell.length_a   1.000
_cell.length_b   1.000
_cell.length_c   1.000
_cell.angle_alpha   90.00
_cell.angle_beta   90.00
_cell.angle_gamma   90.00
#
_symmetry.space_group_name_H-M   'P 1'
#
loop_
_entity.id
_entity.type
_entity.pdbx_description
1 polymer ?
#
loop_
_entity_poly.entity_id
_entity_poly.type
_entity_poly.pdbx_seq_one_letter_code
_entity_poly.pdbx_strand_id
1 'polypeptide(L)'
;MEIQNLTSSEAVGSPLTSETALLNKPYLAELSVAVTIMAPLWVAIFAFGLVSNIINTIVFLKTRAKDNVSVLLLSLSVSDLMFLCFITPSMRSFVIFGLFRSFSWPFNVQLVRGILYWSAVAAYDLSSFISVSL
;
A
#
# COMPACT_ATOMS: atom_id res chain seq x y z
N MET A 1 -56.56 -36.47 18.87
CA MET A 1 -56.36 -37.05 17.54
C MET A 1 -57.14 -36.18 16.56
N GLU A 2 -56.52 -35.10 16.09
CA GLU A 2 -56.94 -34.40 14.87
C GLU A 2 -55.73 -33.60 14.39
N ILE A 3 -55.43 -33.75 13.11
CA ILE A 3 -54.17 -33.42 12.45
C ILE A 3 -54.47 -32.35 11.39
N GLN A 4 -53.52 -31.41 11.28
CA GLN A 4 -53.11 -30.62 10.09
C GLN A 4 -53.67 -29.22 9.79
N ASN A 5 -52.68 -28.31 9.74
CA ASN A 5 -52.36 -27.35 8.68
C ASN A 5 -53.05 -25.99 8.64
N LEU A 6 -52.25 -24.94 8.89
CA LEU A 6 -51.83 -23.90 7.93
C LEU A 6 -50.85 -22.97 8.70
N THR A 7 -49.57 -23.29 8.76
CA THR A 7 -48.48 -22.68 7.97
C THR A 7 -48.53 -21.16 7.79
N SER A 8 -47.36 -20.59 8.14
CA SER A 8 -46.67 -19.47 7.48
C SER A 8 -47.19 -18.05 7.68
N SER A 9 -46.71 -17.41 8.75
CA SER A 9 -46.06 -16.10 8.62
C SER A 9 -45.08 -15.88 9.77
N GLU A 10 -44.14 -16.82 9.94
CA GLU A 10 -42.90 -16.49 10.63
C GLU A 10 -42.09 -15.62 9.67
N ALA A 11 -41.96 -14.34 10.05
CA ALA A 11 -41.07 -13.39 9.45
C ALA A 11 -39.64 -13.95 9.53
N VAL A 12 -39.24 -14.69 8.50
CA VAL A 12 -37.85 -14.95 8.18
C VAL A 12 -37.25 -13.61 7.79
N GLY A 13 -36.80 -12.88 8.81
CA GLY A 13 -35.91 -11.73 8.68
C GLY A 13 -34.67 -12.18 7.93
N SER A 14 -34.72 -12.00 6.63
CA SER A 14 -33.68 -12.36 5.69
C SER A 14 -32.35 -11.69 6.08
N PRO A 15 -31.24 -12.46 6.24
CA PRO A 15 -29.91 -11.88 6.43
C PRO A 15 -29.40 -11.10 5.21
N LEU A 16 -30.12 -11.09 4.06
CA LEU A 16 -29.72 -10.41 2.82
C LEU A 16 -29.81 -8.86 2.87
N THR A 17 -30.40 -8.27 3.90
CA THR A 17 -30.57 -6.80 3.97
C THR A 17 -29.33 -6.06 4.49
N SER A 18 -28.44 -6.72 5.25
CA SER A 18 -27.23 -6.04 5.75
C SER A 18 -26.11 -5.98 4.71
N GLU A 19 -26.01 -7.00 3.85
CA GLU A 19 -24.98 -7.12 2.82
C GLU A 19 -25.24 -6.17 1.64
N THR A 20 -26.52 -6.00 1.27
CA THR A 20 -26.97 -5.04 0.24
C THR A 20 -26.93 -3.59 0.72
N ALA A 21 -27.10 -3.33 2.03
CA ALA A 21 -26.96 -2.00 2.61
C ALA A 21 -25.50 -1.52 2.70
N LEU A 22 -24.54 -2.43 2.86
CA LEU A 22 -23.10 -2.11 2.81
C LEU A 22 -22.58 -1.92 1.38
N LEU A 23 -23.19 -2.59 0.40
CA LEU A 23 -22.83 -2.52 -1.02
C LEU A 23 -23.21 -1.19 -1.69
N ASN A 24 -24.14 -0.43 -1.11
CA ASN A 24 -24.64 0.82 -1.69
C ASN A 24 -23.91 2.07 -1.16
N LYS A 25 -22.65 1.91 -0.75
CA LYS A 25 -21.80 2.98 -0.26
C LYS A 25 -20.85 3.40 -1.37
N PRO A 26 -20.97 4.62 -1.93
CA PRO A 26 -20.21 5.05 -3.10
C PRO A 26 -18.69 4.93 -2.89
N TYR A 27 -18.22 5.07 -1.65
CA TYR A 27 -16.80 4.94 -1.30
C TYR A 27 -16.19 3.56 -1.62
N LEU A 28 -16.97 2.47 -1.60
CA LEU A 28 -16.44 1.13 -1.90
C LEU A 28 -16.21 0.93 -3.40
N ALA A 29 -17.10 1.50 -4.23
CA ALA A 29 -16.95 1.47 -5.68
C ALA A 29 -15.76 2.33 -6.13
N GLU A 30 -15.58 3.51 -5.53
CA GLU A 30 -14.42 4.36 -5.77
C GLU A 30 -13.12 3.68 -5.34
N LEU A 31 -13.12 3.01 -4.19
CA LEU A 31 -11.96 2.27 -3.68
C LEU A 31 -11.56 1.11 -4.60
N SER A 32 -12.52 0.34 -5.12
CA SER A 32 -12.21 -0.78 -6.00
C SER A 32 -11.64 -0.34 -7.34
N VAL A 33 -12.16 0.76 -7.92
CA VAL A 33 -11.60 1.40 -9.11
C VAL A 33 -10.19 1.91 -8.82
N ALA A 34 -9.98 2.60 -7.70
CA ALA A 34 -8.67 3.09 -7.29
C ALA A 34 -7.65 1.96 -7.14
N VAL A 35 -8.00 0.86 -6.46
CA VAL A 35 -7.12 -0.31 -6.29
C VAL A 35 -6.77 -0.95 -7.63
N THR A 36 -7.73 -1.04 -8.55
CA THR A 36 -7.54 -1.64 -9.88
C THR A 36 -6.52 -0.85 -10.71
N ILE A 37 -6.56 0.48 -10.63
CA ILE A 37 -5.61 1.36 -11.35
C ILE A 37 -4.27 1.44 -10.60
N MET A 38 -4.30 1.50 -9.27
CA MET A 38 -3.12 1.65 -8.43
C MET A 38 -2.21 0.42 -8.48
N ALA A 39 -2.77 -0.80 -8.57
CA ALA A 39 -1.99 -2.03 -8.58
C ALA A 39 -0.95 -2.12 -9.73
N PRO A 40 -1.32 -1.97 -11.02
CA PRO A 40 -0.34 -1.99 -12.12
C PRO A 40 0.58 -0.77 -12.10
N LEU A 41 0.07 0.40 -11.71
CA LEU A 41 0.87 1.62 -11.58
C LEU A 41 1.98 1.46 -10.52
N TRP A 42 1.65 0.83 -9.40
CA TRP A 42 2.59 0.57 -8.31
C TRP A 42 3.75 -0.32 -8.75
N VAL A 43 3.47 -1.35 -9.55
CA VAL A 43 4.52 -2.22 -10.11
C VAL A 43 5.47 -1.43 -11.01
N ALA A 44 4.94 -0.53 -11.84
CA ALA A 44 5.74 0.32 -12.72
C ALA A 44 6.61 1.31 -11.91
N ILE A 45 6.03 1.99 -10.91
CA ILE A 45 6.75 2.92 -10.03
C ILE A 45 7.86 2.18 -9.27
N PHE A 46 7.56 1.00 -8.73
CA PHE A 46 8.53 0.21 -7.98
C PHE A 46 9.69 -0.26 -8.86
N ALA A 47 9.40 -0.80 -10.05
CA ALA A 47 10.42 -1.30 -10.96
C ALA A 47 11.31 -0.16 -11.47
N PHE A 48 10.71 0.93 -11.95
CA PHE A 48 11.47 2.08 -12.45
C PHE A 48 12.23 2.78 -11.33
N GLY A 49 11.58 3.00 -10.19
CA GLY A 49 12.16 3.68 -9.03
C GLY A 49 13.31 2.91 -8.40
N LEU A 50 13.24 1.58 -8.31
CA LEU A 50 14.37 0.78 -7.84
C LEU A 50 15.55 0.82 -8.81
N VAL A 51 15.30 0.55 -10.10
CA VAL A 51 16.38 0.46 -11.08
C VAL A 51 17.11 1.80 -11.22
N SER A 52 16.36 2.90 -11.36
CA SER A 52 16.94 4.24 -11.49
C SER A 52 17.76 4.64 -10.25
N ASN A 53 17.22 4.45 -9.05
CA ASN A 53 17.91 4.85 -7.82
C ASN A 53 19.10 3.95 -7.46
N ILE A 54 19.06 2.65 -7.79
CA ILE A 54 20.21 1.75 -7.67
C ILE A 54 21.33 2.22 -8.61
N ILE A 55 21.02 2.50 -9.87
CA ILE A 55 22.01 2.97 -10.85
C ILE A 55 22.66 4.27 -10.37
N ASN A 56 21.85 5.23 -9.92
CA ASN A 56 22.34 6.50 -9.38
C ASN A 56 23.31 6.27 -8.20
N THR A 57 22.91 5.43 -7.25
CA THR A 57 23.74 5.09 -6.09
C THR A 57 25.08 4.46 -6.53
N ILE A 58 25.07 3.52 -7.47
CA ILE A 58 26.28 2.86 -7.98
C ILE A 58 27.20 3.87 -8.69
N VAL A 59 26.64 4.74 -9.53
CA VAL A 59 27.40 5.76 -10.29
C VAL A 59 28.05 6.77 -9.35
N PHE A 60 27.33 7.27 -8.34
CA PHE A 60 27.86 8.24 -7.38
C PHE A 60 28.90 7.62 -6.44
N LEU A 61 28.73 6.35 -6.04
CA LEU A 61 29.75 5.63 -5.28
C LEU A 61 31.03 5.42 -6.10
N LYS A 62 30.89 5.06 -7.38
CA LYS A 62 32.04 4.81 -8.28
C LYS A 62 32.81 6.09 -8.60
N THR A 63 32.11 7.21 -8.74
CA THR A 63 32.71 8.52 -9.07
C THR A 63 33.40 9.16 -7.84
N ARG A 64 33.31 8.54 -6.65
CA ARG A 64 33.74 9.08 -5.35
C ARG A 64 33.20 10.51 -5.18
N ALA A 65 31.93 10.61 -4.81
CA ALA A 65 31.26 11.88 -4.50
C ALA A 65 32.16 12.82 -3.67
N LYS A 66 32.81 13.76 -4.34
CA LYS A 66 33.70 14.78 -3.75
C LYS A 66 33.00 16.13 -3.64
N ASP A 67 31.98 16.34 -4.45
CA ASP A 67 31.22 17.58 -4.52
C ASP A 67 29.94 17.47 -3.67
N ASN A 68 29.58 18.55 -2.97
CA ASN A 68 28.35 18.62 -2.14
C ASN A 68 27.11 18.19 -2.93
N VAL A 69 27.01 18.57 -4.21
CA VAL A 69 25.90 18.19 -5.10
C VAL A 69 25.84 16.67 -5.30
N SER A 70 26.99 16.01 -5.49
CA SER A 70 27.03 14.55 -5.68
C SER A 70 26.63 13.81 -4.40
N VAL A 71 26.98 14.36 -3.23
CA VAL A 71 26.56 13.81 -1.92
C VAL A 71 25.06 13.98 -1.71
N LEU A 72 24.50 15.14 -2.10
CA LEU A 72 23.06 15.39 -2.02
C LEU A 72 22.30 14.41 -2.94
N LEU A 73 22.70 14.27 -4.20
CA LEU A 73 22.08 13.34 -5.14
C LEU A 73 22.19 11.87 -4.69
N LEU A 74 23.31 11.49 -4.07
CA LEU A 74 23.49 10.17 -3.45
C LEU A 74 22.54 9.97 -2.26
N SER A 75 22.40 10.97 -1.40
CA SER A 75 21.49 10.90 -0.23
C SER A 75 20.02 10.79 -0.68
N LEU A 76 19.67 11.47 -1.76
CA LEU A 76 18.33 11.44 -2.35
C LEU A 76 18.04 10.06 -2.96
N SER A 77 18.97 9.50 -3.73
CA SER A 77 18.78 8.16 -4.31
C SER A 77 18.70 7.06 -3.25
N VAL A 78 19.49 7.17 -2.17
CA VAL A 78 19.42 6.22 -1.05
C VAL A 78 18.09 6.35 -0.29
N SER A 79 17.61 7.58 -0.09
CA SER A 79 16.32 7.83 0.56
C SER A 79 15.15 7.27 -0.25
N ASP A 80 15.14 7.48 -1.57
CA ASP A 80 14.12 6.92 -2.46
C ASP A 80 14.11 5.37 -2.42
N LEU A 81 15.29 4.73 -2.35
CA LEU A 81 15.37 3.28 -2.19
C LEU A 81 14.80 2.81 -0.84
N MET A 82 15.12 3.50 0.25
CA MET A 82 14.60 3.19 1.58
C MET A 82 13.09 3.38 1.64
N PHE A 83 12.59 4.48 1.08
CA PHE A 83 11.16 4.75 0.94
C PHE A 83 10.46 3.63 0.17
N LEU A 84 10.94 3.30 -1.04
CA LEU A 84 10.38 2.23 -1.87
C LEU A 84 10.41 0.88 -1.16
N CYS A 85 11.50 0.56 -0.45
CA CYS A 85 11.63 -0.70 0.27
C CYS A 85 10.60 -0.82 1.41
N PHE A 86 10.38 0.25 2.17
CA PHE A 86 9.44 0.25 3.31
C PHE A 86 7.98 0.43 2.93
N ILE A 87 7.66 1.18 1.87
CA ILE A 87 6.29 1.40 1.43
C ILE A 87 5.72 0.19 0.64
N THR A 88 6.58 -0.61 0.01
CA THR A 88 6.20 -1.81 -0.77
C THR A 88 5.38 -2.84 0.01
N PRO A 89 5.77 -3.28 1.22
CA PRO A 89 4.95 -4.21 1.99
C PRO A 89 3.59 -3.61 2.39
N SER A 90 3.54 -2.29 2.63
CA SER A 90 2.28 -1.59 2.90
C SER A 90 1.35 -1.61 1.68
N MET A 91 1.86 -1.28 0.49
CA MET A 91 1.09 -1.31 -0.75
C MET A 91 0.68 -2.74 -1.15
N ARG A 92 1.55 -3.73 -0.97
CA ARG A 92 1.18 -5.15 -1.17
C ARG A 92 0.04 -5.57 -0.28
N SER A 93 0.06 -5.20 1.00
CA SER A 93 -1.04 -5.51 1.92
C SER A 93 -2.35 -4.90 1.41
N PHE A 94 -2.33 -3.64 0.98
CA PHE A 94 -3.50 -2.94 0.47
C PHE A 94 -4.10 -3.60 -0.79
N VAL A 95 -3.25 -3.99 -1.75
CA VAL A 95 -3.66 -4.70 -2.97
C VAL A 95 -4.24 -6.08 -2.66
N ILE A 96 -3.65 -6.84 -1.73
CA ILE A 96 -4.13 -8.17 -1.34
C ILE A 96 -5.51 -8.08 -0.68
N PHE A 97 -5.70 -7.15 0.28
CA PHE A 97 -7.01 -6.96 0.91
C PHE A 97 -8.08 -6.44 -0.06
N GLY A 98 -7.69 -5.68 -1.09
CA GLY A 98 -8.60 -5.14 -2.09
C GLY A 98 -9.00 -6.12 -3.20
N LEU A 99 -8.05 -6.91 -3.73
CA LEU A 99 -8.28 -7.80 -4.89
C LEU A 99 -8.43 -9.28 -4.52
N PHE A 100 -7.77 -9.76 -3.46
CA PHE A 100 -7.71 -11.18 -3.12
C PHE A 100 -8.13 -11.42 -1.67
N ARG A 101 -9.44 -11.30 -1.42
CA ARG A 101 -10.05 -11.49 -0.09
C ARG A 101 -9.78 -12.87 0.55
N SER A 102 -9.44 -13.87 -0.27
CA SER A 102 -9.16 -15.24 0.18
C SER A 102 -7.68 -15.51 0.51
N PHE A 103 -6.77 -14.57 0.30
CA PHE A 103 -5.35 -14.78 0.58
C PHE A 103 -5.01 -14.40 2.02
N SER A 104 -4.58 -15.39 2.81
CA SER A 104 -4.12 -15.20 4.18
C SER A 104 -2.72 -14.57 4.20
N TRP A 105 -2.68 -13.26 4.43
CA TRP A 105 -1.43 -12.53 4.59
C TRP A 105 -0.76 -12.91 5.93
N PRO A 106 0.53 -13.32 5.93
CA PRO A 106 1.19 -13.86 7.13
C PRO A 106 1.62 -12.80 8.14
N PHE A 107 1.66 -11.51 7.77
CA PHE A 107 2.10 -10.44 8.66
C PHE A 107 0.92 -9.68 9.26
N ASN A 108 1.09 -9.15 10.46
CA ASN A 108 0.08 -8.27 11.06
C ASN A 108 0.01 -6.95 10.29
N VAL A 109 -1.15 -6.66 9.71
CA VAL A 109 -1.41 -5.46 8.88
C VAL A 109 -1.16 -4.17 9.65
N GLN A 110 -1.50 -4.13 10.94
CA GLN A 110 -1.31 -2.96 11.77
C GLN A 110 0.18 -2.68 12.01
N LEU A 111 0.98 -3.73 12.14
CA LEU A 111 2.43 -3.60 12.33
C LEU A 111 3.11 -3.12 11.05
N VAL A 112 2.72 -3.69 9.90
CA VAL A 112 3.20 -3.25 8.57
C VAL A 112 2.85 -1.78 8.34
N ARG A 113 1.59 -1.39 8.56
CA ARG A 113 1.12 -0.03 8.35
C ARG A 113 1.60 0.96 9.40
N GLY A 114 1.91 0.51 10.61
CA GLY A 114 2.49 1.37 11.64
C GLY A 114 3.98 1.58 11.39
N ILE A 115 4.78 0.53 11.59
CA ILE A 115 6.23 0.62 11.66
C ILE A 115 6.83 0.97 10.30
N LEU A 116 6.42 0.29 9.23
CA LEU A 116 7.06 0.45 7.92
C LEU A 116 6.61 1.73 7.22
N TYR A 117 5.33 2.11 7.36
CA TYR A 117 4.86 3.39 6.84
C TYR A 117 5.56 4.57 7.51
N TRP A 118 5.63 4.60 8.85
CA TRP A 118 6.31 5.68 9.57
C TRP A 118 7.81 5.72 9.25
N SER A 119 8.46 4.56 9.11
CA SER A 119 9.87 4.52 8.71
C SER A 119 10.09 5.03 7.29
N ALA A 120 9.15 4.77 6.36
CA ALA A 120 9.20 5.31 5.01
C ALA A 120 9.09 6.85 5.02
N VAL A 121 8.13 7.40 5.79
CA VAL A 121 7.96 8.86 5.93
C VAL A 121 9.19 9.48 6.59
N ALA A 122 9.73 8.88 7.65
CA ALA A 122 10.92 9.37 8.31
C ALA A 122 12.16 9.37 7.40
N ALA A 123 12.33 8.36 6.55
CA ALA A 123 13.40 8.32 5.55
C ALA A 123 13.26 9.47 4.54
N TYR A 124 12.03 9.71 4.06
CA TYR A 124 11.73 10.81 3.15
C TYR A 124 11.99 12.19 3.79
N ASP A 125 11.56 12.39 5.03
CA ASP A 125 11.81 13.63 5.77
C ASP A 125 13.30 13.86 6.02
N LEU A 126 14.06 12.80 6.34
CA LEU A 126 15.52 12.86 6.47
C LEU A 126 16.19 13.37 5.19
N SER A 127 15.76 12.90 4.01
CA SER A 127 16.29 13.42 2.74
C SER A 127 15.95 14.89 2.52
N SER A 128 14.74 15.31 2.85
CA SER A 128 14.36 16.72 2.74
C SER A 128 15.19 17.62 3.64
N PHE A 129 15.47 17.16 4.87
CA PHE A 129 16.31 17.86 5.82
C PHE A 129 17.76 17.98 5.35
N ILE A 130 18.33 16.88 4.84
CA ILE A 130 19.69 16.87 4.28
C ILE A 130 19.79 17.81 3.07
N SER A 131 18.76 17.84 2.22
CA SER A 131 18.72 18.72 1.03
C SER A 131 18.67 20.21 1.40
N VAL A 132 17.98 20.58 2.48
CA VAL A 132 17.90 21.98 2.95
C VAL A 132 19.14 22.40 3.75
N SER A 133 19.84 21.46 4.39
CA SER A 133 20.93 21.74 5.32
C SER A 133 22.33 21.81 4.68
N LEU A 134 22.45 21.52 3.38
CA LEU A 134 23.71 21.49 2.60
C LEU A 134 23.73 22.58 1.54
#